data_AF-A0A920FHX6-F1
#
_entry.id   AF-A0A920FHX6-F1
#
_cell.length_a   1.000
_cell.length_b   1.000
_cell.length_c   1.000
_cell.angle_alpha   90.00
_cell.angle_beta   90.00
_cell.angle_gamma   90.00
#
_symmetry.space_group_name_H-M   'P 1'
#
loop_
_entity.id
_entity.type
_entity.pdbx_description
1 polymer ?
#
loop_
_entity_poly.entity_id
_entity_poly.type
_entity_poly.pdbx_seq_one_letter_code
_entity_poly.pdbx_strand_id
1 'polypeptide(L)'
;MKESQDAIIIAGQFFEFLFDKNTSAISSYTINKQELIKHGGVVNFWRPPTDNDYGAKTPQLYSEWKDVIKNSNFKNITVENKKKKVVF
;
A
#
# COMPACT_ATOMS: atom_id res chain seq x y z
N MET A 1 -7.10 -11.01 14.40
CA MET A 1 -6.76 -10.91 12.96
C MET A 1 -7.33 -12.13 12.27
N LYS A 2 -7.88 -11.96 11.07
CA LYS A 2 -8.34 -13.02 10.18
C LYS A 2 -7.62 -12.87 8.85
N GLU A 3 -7.20 -13.97 8.25
CA GLU A 3 -6.54 -14.00 6.95
C GLU A 3 -7.32 -14.94 6.02
N SER A 4 -7.52 -14.51 4.78
CA SER A 4 -8.05 -15.31 3.68
C SER A 4 -7.04 -15.33 2.53
N GLN A 5 -7.41 -16.00 1.44
CA GLN A 5 -6.62 -16.01 0.22
C GLN A 5 -6.40 -14.59 -0.33
N ASP A 6 -7.43 -13.74 -0.27
CA ASP A 6 -7.45 -12.43 -0.91
C ASP A 6 -7.25 -11.26 0.06
N ALA A 7 -7.44 -11.46 1.37
CA ALA A 7 -7.48 -10.35 2.32
C ALA A 7 -6.90 -10.67 3.70
N ILE A 8 -6.42 -9.63 4.38
CA ILE A 8 -6.06 -9.65 5.79
C ILE A 8 -6.93 -8.63 6.52
N ILE A 9 -7.61 -9.07 7.57
CA ILE A 9 -8.48 -8.24 8.41
C ILE A 9 -7.88 -8.14 9.81
N ILE A 10 -7.55 -6.92 10.21
CA ILE A 10 -7.05 -6.59 11.54
C ILE A 10 -8.11 -5.71 12.23
N ALA A 11 -8.72 -6.24 13.28
CA ALA A 11 -9.73 -5.54 14.06
C ALA A 11 -9.27 -5.36 15.50
N GLY A 12 -9.52 -4.18 16.06
CA GLY A 12 -9.44 -3.87 17.48
C GLY A 12 -10.79 -3.40 18.02
N GLN A 13 -10.81 -2.89 19.25
CA GLN A 13 -12.06 -2.44 19.89
C GLN A 13 -12.80 -1.34 19.10
N PHE A 14 -12.04 -0.47 18.43
CA PHE A 14 -12.58 0.73 17.78
C PHE A 14 -12.15 0.89 16.32
N PHE A 15 -11.35 -0.03 15.79
CA PHE A 15 -10.85 0.08 14.43
C PHE A 15 -10.94 -1.25 13.69
N GLU A 16 -11.10 -1.15 12.38
CA GLU A 16 -10.97 -2.27 11.47
C GLU A 16 -10.10 -1.84 10.28
N PHE A 17 -9.17 -2.71 9.90
CA PHE A 17 -8.22 -2.50 8.83
C PHE A 17 -8.28 -3.70 7.89
N LEU A 18 -8.56 -3.43 6.62
CA LEU A 18 -8.65 -4.43 5.56
C LEU A 18 -7.52 -4.18 4.57
N PHE A 19 -6.71 -5.21 4.35
CA PHE A 19 -5.65 -5.22 3.37
C PHE A 19 -5.97 -6.23 2.27
N ASP A 20 -6.00 -5.77 1.03
CA ASP A 20 -6.22 -6.59 -0.17
C ASP A 20 -4.86 -7.12 -0.65
N LYS A 21 -4.75 -8.45 -0.72
CA LYS A 21 -3.53 -9.15 -1.11
C LYS A 21 -3.32 -9.16 -2.62
N ASN A 22 -4.37 -9.01 -3.41
CA ASN A 22 -4.32 -8.93 -4.87
C ASN A 22 -3.78 -7.56 -5.31
N THR A 23 -4.23 -6.49 -4.66
CA THR A 23 -3.75 -5.13 -4.95
C THR A 23 -2.56 -4.69 -4.11
N SER A 24 -2.17 -5.49 -3.11
CA SER A 24 -1.14 -5.16 -2.10
C SER A 24 -1.36 -3.79 -1.45
N ALA A 25 -2.62 -3.45 -1.17
CA ALA A 25 -3.00 -2.14 -0.68
C ALA A 25 -4.11 -2.23 0.36
N ILE A 26 -4.29 -1.16 1.13
CA ILE A 26 -5.40 -1.04 2.07
C ILE A 26 -6.70 -0.92 1.25
N SER A 27 -7.68 -1.76 1.51
CA SER A 27 -9.01 -1.67 0.88
C SER A 27 -10.03 -0.98 1.79
N SER A 28 -9.81 -0.96 3.11
CA SER A 28 -10.60 -0.12 4.01
C SER A 28 -9.87 0.11 5.34
N TYR A 29 -10.07 1.28 5.92
CA TYR A 29 -9.69 1.56 7.31
C TYR A 29 -10.81 2.34 8.00
N THR A 30 -11.37 1.75 9.05
CA THR A 30 -12.47 2.33 9.83
C THR A 30 -12.03 2.63 11.26
N ILE A 31 -12.53 3.73 11.82
CA ILE A 31 -12.44 4.05 13.25
C ILE A 31 -13.85 4.42 13.73
N ASN A 32 -14.30 3.85 14.85
CA ASN A 32 -15.63 4.08 15.42
C ASN A 32 -16.76 3.92 14.37
N LYS A 33 -16.63 2.92 13.49
CA LYS A 33 -17.54 2.64 12.36
C LYS A 33 -17.57 3.71 11.25
N GLN A 34 -16.72 4.72 11.32
CA GLN A 34 -16.51 5.67 10.24
C GLN A 34 -15.32 5.24 9.39
N GLU A 35 -15.56 5.05 8.09
CA GLU A 35 -14.51 4.75 7.13
C GLU A 35 -13.68 6.00 6.83
N LEU A 36 -12.39 5.93 7.13
CA LEU A 36 -11.43 7.01 6.91
C LEU A 36 -10.63 6.81 5.61
N ILE A 37 -10.39 5.56 5.23
CA ILE A 37 -9.69 5.20 3.99
C ILE A 37 -10.57 4.21 3.25
N LYS A 38 -10.99 4.58 2.04
CA LYS A 38 -11.75 3.71 1.11
C LYS A 38 -10.85 2.91 0.17
N HIS A 39 -9.70 3.48 -0.15
CA HIS A 39 -8.63 2.87 -0.91
C HIS A 39 -7.32 3.47 -0.43
N GLY A 40 -6.40 2.62 0.01
CA GLY A 40 -5.06 3.02 0.43
C GLY A 40 -4.25 3.54 -0.73
N GLY A 41 -3.20 4.29 -0.40
CA GLY A 41 -2.20 4.65 -1.37
C GLY A 41 -1.44 3.42 -1.86
N VAL A 42 -1.15 3.40 -3.16
CA VAL A 42 -0.06 2.60 -3.71
C VAL A 42 1.21 3.43 -3.72
N VAL A 43 2.36 2.78 -3.69
CA VAL A 43 3.65 3.49 -3.85
C VAL A 43 3.67 4.17 -5.22
N ASN A 44 4.17 5.40 -5.29
CA ASN A 44 4.33 6.13 -6.54
C ASN A 44 5.78 6.62 -6.63
N PHE A 45 6.47 6.24 -7.71
CA PHE A 45 7.86 6.64 -7.97
C PHE A 45 7.96 7.79 -8.98
N TRP A 46 6.82 8.34 -9.42
CA TRP A 46 6.77 9.35 -10.45
C TRP A 46 6.20 10.67 -9.94
N ARG A 47 6.72 11.77 -10.48
CA ARG A 47 6.13 13.10 -10.31
C ARG A 47 5.86 13.73 -11.68
N PRO A 48 4.93 14.70 -11.77
CA PRO A 48 4.80 15.52 -12.97
C PRO A 48 6.14 16.18 -13.34
N PRO A 49 6.57 16.11 -14.62
CA PRO A 49 7.76 16.81 -15.08
C PRO A 49 7.62 18.33 -15.01
N THR A 50 8.72 19.00 -14.73
CA THR A 50 8.90 20.45 -14.85
C THR A 50 9.64 20.80 -16.14
N ASP A 51 9.74 22.08 -16.50
CA ASP A 51 10.47 22.50 -17.71
C ASP A 51 11.93 22.05 -17.73
N ASN A 52 12.59 22.03 -16.56
CA ASN A 52 13.96 21.53 -16.43
C ASN A 52 14.08 20.03 -16.71
N ASP A 53 13.06 19.24 -16.37
CA ASP A 53 13.01 17.80 -16.66
C ASP A 53 12.90 17.55 -18.17
N TYR A 54 12.07 18.35 -18.86
CA TYR A 54 11.97 18.31 -20.32
C TYR A 54 13.28 18.72 -20.99
N GLY A 55 13.92 19.80 -20.50
CA GLY A 55 15.22 20.24 -20.98
C GLY A 55 16.31 19.16 -20.84
N ALA A 56 16.29 18.41 -19.74
CA ALA A 56 17.20 17.30 -19.47
C ALA A 56 16.74 15.94 -20.05
N LYS A 57 15.56 15.87 -20.68
CA LYS A 57 14.94 14.64 -21.23
C LYS A 57 14.74 13.51 -20.20
N THR A 58 14.60 13.87 -18.92
CA THR A 58 14.40 12.89 -17.84
C THR A 58 13.08 12.12 -17.93
N PRO A 59 11.96 12.68 -18.47
CA PRO A 59 10.74 11.90 -18.64
C PRO A 59 10.91 10.70 -19.57
N GLN A 60 11.75 10.82 -20.60
CA GLN A 60 12.06 9.74 -21.53
C GLN A 60 13.07 8.76 -20.92
N LEU A 61 14.15 9.29 -20.32
CA LEU A 61 15.22 8.47 -19.73
C LEU A 61 14.76 7.58 -18.59
N TYR A 62 13.76 8.02 -17.81
CA TYR A 62 13.27 7.34 -16.61
C TYR A 62 11.82 6.87 -16.75
N SER A 63 11.32 6.77 -17.97
CA SER A 63 9.92 6.45 -18.25
C SER A 63 9.45 5.13 -17.61
N GLU A 64 10.37 4.21 -17.32
CA GLU A 64 10.11 2.94 -16.63
C GLU A 64 9.55 3.13 -15.22
N TRP A 65 9.85 4.24 -14.54
CA TRP A 65 9.37 4.52 -13.18
C TRP A 65 7.94 5.04 -13.13
N LYS A 66 7.39 5.49 -14.25
CA LYS A 66 6.07 6.13 -14.32
C LYS A 66 4.93 5.21 -13.89
N ASP A 67 4.98 3.95 -14.34
CA ASP A 67 3.92 2.96 -14.14
C ASP A 67 4.47 1.65 -13.53
N VAL A 68 5.63 1.71 -12.87
CA VAL A 68 6.34 0.51 -12.36
C VAL A 68 5.46 -0.36 -11.46
N ILE A 69 4.59 0.24 -10.64
CA ILE A 69 3.69 -0.49 -9.75
C ILE A 69 2.59 -1.24 -10.52
N LYS A 70 2.06 -0.68 -11.62
CA LYS A 70 1.04 -1.38 -12.44
C LYS A 70 1.62 -2.62 -13.11
N ASN A 71 2.92 -2.60 -13.41
CA ASN A 71 3.63 -3.70 -14.04
C ASN A 71 4.30 -4.63 -13.02
N SER A 72 4.12 -4.38 -11.73
CA SER A 72 4.74 -5.16 -10.65
C SER A 72 3.98 -6.46 -10.41
N ASN A 73 4.71 -7.58 -10.38
CA ASN A 73 4.19 -8.83 -9.83
C ASN A 73 4.56 -8.87 -8.34
N PHE A 74 3.57 -8.64 -7.47
CA PHE A 74 3.75 -8.75 -6.03
C PHE A 74 4.00 -10.22 -5.67
N LYS A 75 5.15 -10.50 -5.05
CA LYS A 75 5.63 -11.89 -4.90
C LYS A 75 5.10 -12.58 -3.66
N ASN A 76 5.17 -11.95 -2.49
CA ASN A 76 4.81 -12.60 -1.23
C ASN A 76 4.34 -11.56 -0.20
N ILE A 77 3.21 -11.85 0.45
CA ILE A 77 2.75 -11.12 1.63
C ILE A 77 2.94 -12.05 2.83
N THR A 78 3.73 -11.61 3.80
CA THR A 78 3.98 -12.36 5.04
C THR A 78 3.34 -11.62 6.21
N VAL A 79 2.63 -12.36 7.04
CA VAL A 79 1.96 -11.81 8.23
C VAL A 79 2.61 -12.40 9.48
N GLU A 80 3.18 -11.54 10.33
CA GLU A 80 3.81 -11.96 11.58
C GLU A 80 3.02 -11.45 12.80
N ASN A 81 2.56 -12.36 13.65
CA ASN A 81 2.00 -12.02 14.96
C ASN A 81 3.09 -12.03 16.03
N LYS A 82 3.69 -10.87 16.32
CA LYS A 82 4.65 -10.74 17.42
C LYS A 82 3.91 -10.53 18.74
N LYS A 83 4.05 -11.47 19.69
CA LYS A 83 3.62 -11.25 21.09
C LYS A 83 4.46 -10.11 21.68
N LYS A 84 3.83 -9.18 22.39
CA LYS A 84 4.55 -8.15 23.16
C LYS A 84 5.49 -8.84 24.15
N LYS A 85 6.80 -8.69 23.95
CA LYS A 85 7.81 -9.04 24.94
C LYS A 85 7.98 -7.82 25.84
N VAL A 86 7.33 -7.83 27.00
CA VAL A 86 7.61 -6.84 28.04
C VAL A 86 8.93 -7.24 28.67
N VAL A 87 9.97 -6.43 28.45
CA VAL A 87 11.27 -6.59 29.11
C VAL A 87 11.27 -5.57 30.25
N PHE A 88 11.41 -6.07 31.47
CA PHE A 88 11.67 -5.25 32.67
C PHE A 88 13.17 -4.98 32.78
#